data_AF-A0A9E0I3K5-F1
#
_entry.id   AF-A0A9E0I3K5-F1
#
_cell.length_a   1.000
_cell.length_b   1.000
_cell.length_c   1.000
_cell.angle_alpha   90.00
_cell.angle_beta   90.00
_cell.angle_gamma   90.00
#
_symmetry.space_group_name_H-M   'P 1'
#
loop_
_entity.id
_entity.type
_entity.pdbx_description
1 polymer ?
#
loop_
_entity_poly.entity_id
_entity_poly.type
_entity_poly.pdbx_seq_one_letter_code
_entity_poly.pdbx_strand_id
1 'polypeptide(L)' 'HLEAAQAHAALNDGALDLLAEELRLTHNALGTITGAFSADDLLGEIFTRFCIGK' A
#
# COMPACT_ATOMS: atom_id res chain seq x y z
N HIS A 1 -18.62 7.63 1.41
CA HIS A 1 -17.64 6.92 0.54
C HIS A 1 -18.08 6.91 -0.92
N LEU A 2 -19.29 6.44 -1.25
CA LEU A 2 -19.78 6.41 -2.64
C LEU A 2 -19.89 7.81 -3.28
N GLU A 3 -20.45 8.78 -2.56
CA GLU A 3 -20.58 10.17 -3.03
C GLU A 3 -19.22 10.86 -3.25
N ALA A 4 -18.25 10.62 -2.38
CA ALA A 4 -16.88 11.13 -2.55
C ALA A 4 -16.21 10.52 -3.77
N ALA A 5 -16.34 9.21 -3.99
CA ALA A 5 -15.82 8.54 -5.17
C ALA A 5 -16.44 9.08 -6.47
N GLN A 6 -17.74 9.38 -6.47
CA GLN A 6 -18.43 10.02 -7.60
C GLN A 6 -17.93 11.44 -7.86
N ALA A 7 -17.70 12.23 -6.81
CA ALA A 7 -17.14 13.58 -6.94
C ALA A 7 -15.72 13.56 -7.51
N HIS A 8 -14.90 12.58 -7.12
CA HIS A 8 -13.57 12.39 -7.67
C HIS A 8 -13.62 11.93 -9.13
N ALA A 9 -14.49 10.97 -9.49
CA ALA A 9 -14.65 10.51 -10.86
C ALA A 9 -15.21 11.58 -11.83
N ALA A 10 -15.82 12.64 -11.31
CA ALA A 10 -16.28 13.79 -12.10
C ALA A 10 -15.16 14.81 -12.40
N LEU A 11 -13.97 14.64 -11.83
CA LEU A 11 -12.78 15.45 -12.15
C LEU A 11 -12.20 14.99 -13.50
N ASN A 12 -11.47 15.89 -14.17
CA ASN A 12 -10.83 15.60 -15.45
C ASN A 12 -9.90 14.37 -15.35
N ASP A 13 -10.06 13.38 -16.23
CA ASP A 13 -9.33 12.11 -16.23
C ASP A 13 -7.80 12.29 -16.14
N GLY A 14 -7.24 13.24 -16.88
CA GLY A 14 -5.80 13.51 -16.83
C GLY A 14 -5.29 14.03 -15.47
N ALA A 15 -6.14 14.70 -14.70
CA ALA A 15 -5.80 15.12 -13.34
C ALA A 15 -5.90 13.96 -12.34
N LEU A 16 -6.81 13.01 -12.58
CA LEU A 16 -6.95 11.80 -11.77
C LEU A 16 -5.77 10.84 -12.01
N ASP A 17 -5.30 10.71 -13.24
CA ASP A 17 -4.12 9.89 -13.56
C ASP A 17 -2.87 10.42 -12.85
N LEU A 18 -2.63 11.73 -12.90
CA LEU A 18 -1.50 12.36 -12.19
C LEU A 18 -1.64 12.19 -10.67
N LEU A 19 -2.84 12.41 -10.13
CA LEU A 19 -3.12 12.21 -8.71
C LEU A 19 -2.87 10.76 -8.27
N ALA A 20 -3.29 9.78 -9.08
CA ALA A 20 -3.07 8.36 -8.79
C ALA A 20 -1.58 8.02 -8.74
N GLU A 21 -0.78 8.57 -9.67
CA GLU A 21 0.67 8.38 -9.68
C GLU A 21 1.34 9.02 -8.45
N GLU A 22 0.96 10.25 -8.08
CA GLU A 22 1.47 10.91 -6.88
C GLU A 22 1.12 10.13 -5.60
N LEU A 23 -0.10 9.57 -5.52
CA LEU A 23 -0.49 8.70 -4.41
C LEU A 23 0.34 7.42 -4.36
N ARG A 24 0.65 6.80 -5.51
CA ARG A 24 1.52 5.62 -5.60
C ARG A 24 2.93 5.93 -5.12
N LEU A 25 3.52 7.04 -5.57
CA LEU A 25 4.85 7.48 -5.15
C LEU A 25 4.90 7.81 -3.65
N THR A 26 3.88 8.52 -3.16
CA THR A 26 3.73 8.82 -1.73
C THR A 26 3.62 7.55 -0.90
N HIS A 27 2.80 6.58 -1.35
CA HIS A 27 2.66 5.31 -0.66
C HIS A 27 3.99 4.54 -0.58
N ASN A 28 4.76 4.50 -1.67
CA ASN A 28 6.09 3.88 -1.68
C ASN A 28 7.05 4.59 -0.72
N ALA A 29 7.07 5.92 -0.71
CA ALA A 29 7.91 6.71 0.19
C ALA A 29 7.51 6.53 1.66
N LEU A 30 6.21 6.44 1.96
CA LEU A 30 5.74 6.09 3.30
C LEU A 30 6.18 4.67 3.70
N GLY A 31 6.11 3.72 2.76
CA GLY A 31 6.57 2.35 2.96
C GLY A 31 8.06 2.24 3.33
N THR A 32 8.92 3.14 2.85
CA THR A 32 10.34 3.16 3.26
C THR A 32 10.52 3.67 4.69
N ILE A 33 9.62 4.53 5.18
CA ILE A 33 9.67 5.07 6.55
C ILE A 33 9.06 4.09 7.55
N THR A 34 7.91 3.50 7.22
CA THR A 34 7.19 2.61 8.13
C THR A 34 7.80 1.21 8.22
N GLY A 35 8.74 0.88 7.32
CA GLY A 35 9.20 -0.48 7.11
C GLY A 35 8.12 -1.27 6.39
N ALA A 36 8.27 -1.47 5.08
CA ALA A 36 7.35 -2.28 4.31
C ALA A 36 7.41 -3.72 4.83
N PHE A 37 6.27 -4.24 5.32
CA PHE A 37 6.15 -5.64 5.69
C PHE A 37 6.22 -6.49 4.42
N SER A 38 7.36 -7.12 4.21
CA SER A 38 7.65 -7.90 3.01
C SER A 38 7.07 -9.31 3.11
N ALA A 39 7.01 -10.00 1.98
CA ALA A 39 6.71 -11.42 1.97
C ALA A 39 7.74 -12.23 2.80
N ASP A 40 8.99 -11.79 2.86
CA ASP A 40 10.02 -12.44 3.67
C ASP A 40 9.79 -12.23 5.17
N ASP A 41 9.32 -11.04 5.59
CA ASP A 41 8.93 -10.78 6.98
C ASP A 41 7.75 -11.68 7.39
N LEU A 42 6.77 -11.87 6.49
CA LEU A 42 5.67 -12.80 6.69
C LEU A 42 6.14 -14.24 6.83
N LEU A 43 7.02 -14.69 5.92
CA LEU A 43 7.56 -16.05 5.97
C LEU A 43 8.40 -16.26 7.23
N GLY A 44 9.19 -15.26 7.64
CA GLY A 44 9.94 -15.26 8.89
C GLY A 44 9.05 -15.45 10.11
N GLU A 45 7.94 -14.73 10.21
CA GLU A 45 6.96 -14.88 11.29
C GLU A 45 6.28 -16.26 11.31
N ILE A 46 5.89 -16.75 10.13
CA ILE A 46 5.29 -18.08 9.97
C ILE A 46 6.27 -19.14 10.48
N PHE A 47 7.50 -19.17 9.97
CA PHE A 47 8.45 -20.22 10.32
C PHE A 47 9.02 -20.08 11.73
N THR A 48 9.14 -18.86 12.27
CA THR A 48 9.52 -18.65 13.68
C THR A 48 8.50 -19.26 14.63
N ARG A 49 7.19 -19.16 14.32
CA ARG A 49 6.12 -19.83 15.06
C ARG A 49 6.10 -21.35 14.89
N PHE A 50 6.57 -21.87 13.77
CA PHE A 50 6.69 -23.33 13.54
C PHE A 50 7.99 -23.93 14.12
N CYS A 51 9.00 -23.12 14.48
CA CYS A 51 10.21 -23.57 15.19
C CYS A 51 9.99 -23.84 16.70
N ILE A 52 8.77 -24.18 17.14
CA ILE A 52 8.57 -24.84 18.44
C ILE A 52 8.98 -26.31 18.28
N GLY A 53 10.29 -26.58 18.38
CA GLY A 53 10.81 -27.94 18.43
C GLY A 53 12.09 -28.15 17.62
N LYS A 54 13.23 -27.71 18.17
CA LYS A 54 14.38 -28.60 18.23
C LYS A 54 14.35 -29.30 19.57
#